data_AF-A0A0Q5N8L7-F1
#
_entry.id   AF-A0A0Q5N8L7-F1
#
_cell.length_a   1.000
_cell.length_b   1.000
_cell.length_c   1.000
_cell.angle_alpha   90.00
_cell.angle_beta   90.00
_cell.angle_gamma   90.00
#
_symmetry.space_group_name_H-M   'P 1'
#
loop_
_entity.id
_entity.type
_entity.pdbx_description
1 polymer ?
#
loop_
_entity_poly.entity_id
_entity_poly.type
_entity_poly.pdbx_seq_one_letter_code
_entity_poly.pdbx_strand_id
1 'polypeptide(L)'
;MVHAESGGIVFPGKMTIDQPFETLSEKVIKLGMNFVYPTVGQDYVSLIKYADSLKNSAGYEVHLILVNLDRQKATHRAIERYIKTNRYVPLGLIFDCYSNEPTLNYYYAKQRESELFASFGEVSTDVPYGDGPKCANLTDDSPVNLFL
;
A
#
# COMPACT_ATOMS: atom_id res chain seq x y z
N MET A 1 11.61 -4.09 18.06
CA MET A 1 12.28 -2.79 18.28
C MET A 1 12.40 -2.00 16.97
N VAL A 2 13.07 -2.50 15.93
CA VAL A 2 13.36 -1.77 14.67
C VAL A 2 12.14 -1.23 13.88
N HIS A 3 10.97 -1.85 13.98
CA HIS A 3 9.78 -1.46 13.20
C HIS A 3 9.15 -0.14 13.67
N ALA A 4 9.15 0.14 14.97
CA ALA A 4 8.55 1.36 15.51
C ALA A 4 9.44 2.57 15.22
N GLU A 5 10.75 2.42 15.41
CA GLU A 5 11.75 3.47 15.10
C GLU A 5 11.76 3.80 13.62
N SER A 6 11.83 2.80 12.74
CA SER A 6 11.76 3.01 11.29
C SER A 6 10.45 3.69 10.89
N GLY A 7 9.34 3.29 11.52
CA GLY A 7 8.05 3.94 11.32
C GLY A 7 8.05 5.41 11.73
N GLY A 8 8.69 5.75 12.85
CA GLY A 8 8.83 7.12 13.35
C GLY A 8 9.73 8.03 12.52
N ILE A 9 10.71 7.45 11.81
CA ILE A 9 11.55 8.22 10.86
C ILE A 9 10.76 8.56 9.60
N VAL A 10 9.94 7.63 9.12
CA VAL A 10 9.21 7.79 7.85
C VAL A 10 7.92 8.59 8.05
N PHE A 11 7.17 8.32 9.12
CA PHE A 11 5.82 8.84 9.33
C PHE A 11 5.67 9.53 10.69
N PRO A 12 4.92 10.65 10.75
CA PRO A 12 4.70 11.37 11.99
C PRO A 12 3.85 10.53 12.98
N GLY A 13 4.06 10.77 14.28
CA GLY A 13 3.24 10.18 15.35
C GLY A 13 3.46 8.70 15.63
N LYS A 14 4.45 8.05 14.99
CA LYS A 14 4.80 6.64 15.23
C LYS A 14 5.85 6.44 16.33
N MET A 15 6.43 7.52 16.85
CA MET A 15 7.38 7.51 17.95
C MET A 15 7.31 8.83 18.73
N THR A 16 7.48 8.76 20.05
CA THR A 16 7.74 9.95 20.87
C THR A 16 9.23 10.24 20.77
N ILE A 17 9.58 11.43 20.31
CA ILE A 17 10.97 11.79 20.00
C ILE A 17 11.31 13.01 20.84
N ASP A 18 12.40 12.93 21.59
CA ASP A 18 12.82 14.01 22.51
C ASP A 18 13.19 15.31 21.78
N GLN A 19 13.49 15.21 20.48
CA GLN A 19 13.74 16.35 19.61
C GLN A 19 12.85 16.28 18.37
N PRO A 20 12.16 17.38 18.01
CA PRO A 20 11.36 17.42 16.81
C PRO A 20 12.28 17.32 15.58
N PHE A 21 12.01 16.35 14.71
CA PHE A 21 12.60 16.30 13.37
C PHE A 21 11.50 16.14 12.33
N GLU A 22 11.77 16.64 11.12
CA GLU A 22 10.91 16.49 9.95
C GLU A 22 11.01 15.05 9.44
N THR A 23 9.90 14.32 9.45
CA THR A 23 9.86 12.93 8.95
C THR A 23 10.01 12.89 7.43
N LEU A 24 10.39 11.73 6.89
CA LEU A 24 10.55 11.59 5.44
C LEU A 24 9.26 11.94 4.68
N SER A 25 8.11 11.48 5.17
CA SER A 25 6.81 11.77 4.55
C SER A 25 6.48 13.26 4.56
N GLU A 26 6.72 13.97 5.66
CA GLU A 26 6.51 15.42 5.75
C GLU A 26 7.40 16.17 4.76
N LYS A 27 8.68 15.77 4.67
CA LYS A 27 9.63 16.38 3.74
C LYS A 27 9.23 16.18 2.29
N VAL A 28 8.86 14.94 1.92
CA VAL A 28 8.42 14.60 0.56
C VAL A 28 7.15 15.38 0.18
N ILE A 29 6.17 15.43 1.09
CA ILE A 29 4.92 16.17 0.89
C ILE A 29 5.19 17.66 0.68
N LYS A 30 6.00 18.27 1.56
CA LYS A 30 6.39 19.69 1.50
C LYS A 30 7.15 20.06 0.24
N LEU A 31 7.94 19.15 -0.31
CA LEU A 31 8.67 19.34 -1.56
C LEU A 31 7.80 19.11 -2.81
N GLY A 32 6.53 18.69 -2.66
CA GLY A 32 5.64 18.44 -3.80
C GLY A 32 6.09 17.26 -4.68
N MET A 33 6.81 16.30 -4.11
CA MET A 33 7.37 15.18 -4.87
C MET A 33 6.35 14.06 -5.04
N ASN A 34 6.34 13.44 -6.22
CA ASN A 34 5.61 12.19 -6.43
C ASN A 34 6.22 11.07 -5.57
N PHE A 35 5.38 10.28 -4.90
CA PHE A 35 5.84 9.16 -4.08
C PHE A 35 4.83 8.02 -4.07
N VAL A 36 5.31 6.83 -3.66
CA VAL A 36 4.50 5.64 -3.44
C VAL A 36 4.42 5.37 -1.94
N TYR A 37 3.21 5.19 -1.43
CA TYR A 37 2.96 4.78 -0.05
C TYR A 37 2.54 3.30 0.01
N PRO A 38 3.48 2.36 0.26
CA PRO A 38 3.14 0.95 0.36
C PRO A 38 2.42 0.65 1.68
N THR A 39 1.21 0.10 1.58
CA THR A 39 0.43 -0.37 2.72
C THR A 39 -0.24 -1.69 2.40
N VAL A 40 -0.58 -2.45 3.44
CA VAL A 40 -1.37 -3.68 3.29
C VAL A 40 -2.80 -3.35 2.86
N GLY A 41 -3.36 -2.23 3.32
CA GLY A 41 -4.72 -1.81 2.95
C GLY A 41 -5.86 -2.53 3.68
N GLN A 42 -5.58 -3.23 4.79
CA GLN A 42 -6.60 -3.94 5.58
C GLN A 42 -7.57 -3.02 6.33
N ASP A 43 -7.14 -1.81 6.70
CA ASP A 43 -7.95 -0.84 7.46
C ASP A 43 -8.48 0.23 6.51
N TYR A 44 -9.78 0.13 6.20
CA TYR A 44 -10.47 1.04 5.31
C TYR A 44 -10.47 2.48 5.82
N VAL A 45 -10.73 2.69 7.11
CA VAL A 45 -10.85 4.04 7.69
C VAL A 45 -9.50 4.76 7.62
N SER A 46 -8.43 4.06 7.98
CA SER A 46 -7.07 4.60 7.88
C SER A 46 -6.67 4.88 6.42
N LEU A 47 -7.04 4.01 5.48
CA LEU A 47 -6.77 4.19 4.05
C LEU A 47 -7.43 5.48 3.52
N ILE A 48 -8.74 5.63 3.75
CA ILE A 48 -9.51 6.78 3.26
C ILE A 48 -9.04 8.07 3.93
N LYS A 49 -8.81 8.07 5.24
CA LYS A 49 -8.30 9.25 5.95
C LYS A 49 -6.96 9.72 5.40
N TYR A 50 -6.07 8.80 5.03
CA TYR A 50 -4.78 9.15 4.46
C TYR A 50 -4.90 9.69 3.03
N ALA A 51 -5.72 9.05 2.19
CA ALA A 51 -6.01 9.53 0.84
C ALA A 51 -6.64 10.94 0.83
N ASP A 52 -7.63 11.16 1.71
CA ASP A 52 -8.27 12.46 1.91
C ASP A 52 -7.27 13.54 2.34
N SER A 53 -6.38 13.22 3.29
CA SER A 53 -5.33 14.16 3.72
C SER A 53 -4.40 14.53 2.56
N LEU A 54 -3.98 13.57 1.73
CA LEU A 54 -3.13 13.86 0.58
C LEU A 54 -3.85 14.72 -0.47
N LYS A 55 -5.09 14.37 -0.83
CA LYS A 55 -5.85 15.12 -1.83
C LYS A 55 -6.27 16.50 -1.34
N ASN A 56 -7.00 16.55 -0.23
CA ASN A 56 -7.70 17.74 0.20
C ASN A 56 -6.84 18.67 1.08
N SER A 57 -5.86 18.13 1.81
CA SER A 57 -4.96 18.96 2.65
C SER A 57 -3.63 19.28 1.97
N ALA A 58 -3.06 18.34 1.20
CA ALA A 58 -1.76 18.50 0.56
C ALA A 58 -1.83 18.79 -0.95
N GLY A 59 -3.02 18.72 -1.57
CA GLY A 59 -3.23 19.05 -2.99
C GLY A 59 -2.70 18.01 -3.98
N TYR A 60 -2.55 16.76 -3.56
CA TYR A 60 -2.05 15.68 -4.43
C TYR A 60 -3.17 15.08 -5.27
N GLU A 61 -2.81 14.64 -6.48
CA GLU A 61 -3.54 13.58 -7.17
C GLU A 61 -3.19 12.23 -6.52
N VAL A 62 -4.21 11.47 -6.14
CA VAL A 62 -4.04 10.20 -5.43
C VAL A 62 -4.51 9.07 -6.33
N HIS A 63 -3.63 8.10 -6.58
CA HIS A 63 -3.92 6.92 -7.38
C HIS A 63 -3.98 5.69 -6.47
N LEU A 64 -5.10 4.95 -6.49
CA LEU A 64 -5.23 3.74 -5.67
C LEU A 64 -4.92 2.50 -6.50
N ILE A 65 -3.84 1.81 -6.13
CA ILE A 65 -3.38 0.60 -6.82
C ILE A 65 -3.49 -0.62 -5.90
N LEU A 66 -4.23 -1.65 -6.34
CA LEU A 66 -4.31 -2.94 -5.68
C LEU A 66 -3.25 -3.89 -6.24
N VAL A 67 -2.36 -4.39 -5.38
CA VAL A 67 -1.53 -5.55 -5.70
C VAL A 67 -2.26 -6.80 -5.23
N ASN A 68 -2.79 -7.57 -6.17
CA ASN A 68 -3.66 -8.70 -5.87
C ASN A 68 -2.91 -10.04 -5.97
N LEU A 69 -3.18 -10.90 -4.99
CA LEU A 69 -2.76 -12.30 -4.96
C LEU A 69 -3.69 -13.06 -4.00
N ASP A 70 -4.13 -14.24 -4.40
CA ASP A 70 -4.88 -15.13 -3.52
C ASP A 70 -4.14 -15.35 -2.19
N ARG A 71 -4.87 -15.33 -1.07
CA ARG A 71 -4.28 -15.43 0.27
C ARG A 71 -3.52 -16.74 0.51
N GLN A 72 -3.96 -17.88 -0.06
CA GLN A 72 -3.20 -19.14 0.07
C GLN A 72 -1.86 -19.01 -0.64
N LYS A 73 -1.86 -18.45 -1.85
CA LYS A 73 -0.63 -18.18 -2.61
C LYS A 73 0.25 -17.16 -1.92
N ALA A 74 -0.31 -16.10 -1.34
CA ALA A 74 0.42 -15.10 -0.58
C ALA A 74 1.11 -15.70 0.65
N THR A 75 0.40 -16.55 1.41
CA THR A 75 0.95 -17.28 2.54
C THR A 75 2.06 -18.24 2.09
N HIS A 76 1.87 -18.97 0.98
CA HIS A 76 2.92 -19.82 0.42
C HIS A 76 4.18 -19.03 0.06
N ARG A 77 4.03 -17.90 -0.65
CA ARG A 77 5.17 -17.02 -0.98
C ARG A 77 5.87 -16.46 0.24
N ALA A 78 5.15 -16.21 1.33
CA ALA A 78 5.76 -15.78 2.59
C ALA A 78 6.63 -16.88 3.22
N ILE A 79 6.20 -18.15 3.15
CA ILE A 79 6.99 -19.30 3.57
C ILE A 79 8.25 -19.43 2.71
N GLU A 80 8.10 -19.41 1.39
CA GLU A 80 9.24 -19.49 0.46
C GLU A 80 10.24 -18.36 0.71
N ARG A 81 9.75 -17.13 0.93
CA ARG A 81 10.60 -15.99 1.27
C ARG A 81 11.33 -16.21 2.58
N TYR A 82 10.67 -16.75 3.61
CA TYR A 82 11.32 -17.07 4.87
C TYR A 82 12.45 -18.10 4.66
N ILE A 83 12.18 -19.19 3.94
CA ILE A 83 13.20 -20.21 3.62
C ILE A 83 14.41 -19.59 2.90
N LYS A 84 14.18 -18.65 1.98
CA LYS A 84 15.23 -18.01 1.17
C LYS A 84 16.01 -16.91 1.90
N THR A 85 15.34 -16.15 2.78
CA THR A 85 15.87 -14.87 3.31
C THR A 85 15.92 -14.79 4.83
N ASN A 86 15.40 -15.80 5.54
CA ASN A 86 15.14 -15.80 6.98
C ASN A 86 14.23 -14.65 7.47
N ARG A 87 13.54 -13.94 6.57
CA ARG A 87 12.57 -12.91 6.93
C ARG A 87 11.18 -13.51 7.15
N TYR A 88 10.86 -13.80 8.41
CA TYR A 88 9.55 -14.33 8.78
C TYR A 88 8.47 -13.25 8.77
N VAL A 89 7.29 -13.61 8.27
CA VAL A 89 6.04 -12.87 8.49
C VAL A 89 5.02 -13.87 9.04
N PRO A 90 4.30 -13.55 10.12
CA PRO A 90 3.33 -14.47 10.70
C PRO A 90 2.31 -14.95 9.67
N LEU A 91 2.18 -16.27 9.50
CA LEU A 91 1.32 -16.83 8.45
C LEU A 91 -0.17 -16.56 8.71
N GLY A 92 -0.62 -16.65 9.97
CA GLY A 92 -1.99 -16.28 10.36
C GLY A 92 -2.29 -14.79 10.15
N LEU A 93 -1.28 -13.92 10.20
CA LEU A 93 -1.47 -12.50 9.88
C LEU A 93 -1.84 -12.32 8.40
N ILE A 94 -1.22 -13.08 7.49
CA ILE A 94 -1.54 -13.03 6.07
C ILE A 94 -2.87 -13.73 5.79
N PHE A 95 -3.03 -14.95 6.31
CA PHE A 95 -4.13 -15.82 5.96
C PHE A 95 -5.46 -15.41 6.61
N ASP A 96 -5.42 -15.10 7.91
CA ASP A 96 -6.62 -14.86 8.73
C ASP A 96 -6.88 -13.37 8.95
N CYS A 97 -5.85 -12.58 9.28
CA CYS A 97 -6.04 -11.17 9.61
C CYS A 97 -6.19 -10.28 8.36
N TYR A 98 -5.23 -10.34 7.44
CA TYR A 98 -5.30 -9.57 6.19
C TYR A 98 -6.35 -10.17 5.26
N SER A 99 -6.25 -11.49 5.04
CA SER A 99 -7.23 -12.25 4.26
C SER A 99 -7.55 -11.54 2.94
N ASN A 100 -8.82 -11.23 2.67
CA ASN A 100 -9.29 -10.53 1.48
C ASN A 100 -9.59 -9.04 1.74
N GLU A 101 -9.33 -8.50 2.94
CA GLU A 101 -9.67 -7.12 3.30
C GLU A 101 -9.03 -6.08 2.35
N PRO A 102 -7.75 -6.19 1.93
CA PRO A 102 -7.17 -5.24 0.97
C PRO A 102 -7.94 -5.17 -0.35
N THR A 103 -8.35 -6.32 -0.86
CA THR A 103 -9.12 -6.43 -2.11
C THR A 103 -10.51 -5.86 -1.92
N LEU A 104 -11.20 -6.20 -0.83
CA LEU A 104 -12.53 -5.66 -0.53
C LEU A 104 -12.49 -4.13 -0.38
N ASN A 105 -11.52 -3.60 0.38
CA ASN A 105 -11.36 -2.17 0.61
C ASN A 105 -11.05 -1.42 -0.68
N TYR A 106 -10.25 -1.99 -1.58
CA TYR A 106 -10.01 -1.40 -2.90
C TYR A 106 -11.31 -1.23 -3.70
N TYR A 107 -12.10 -2.30 -3.84
CA TYR A 107 -13.35 -2.24 -4.59
C TYR A 107 -14.39 -1.35 -3.91
N TYR A 108 -14.41 -1.33 -2.57
CA TYR A 108 -15.29 -0.47 -1.80
C TYR A 108 -14.93 1.01 -1.97
N ALA A 109 -13.64 1.37 -1.89
CA ALA A 109 -13.14 2.71 -2.17
C ALA A 109 -13.45 3.14 -3.61
N LYS A 110 -13.25 2.25 -4.58
CA LYS A 110 -13.60 2.50 -5.99
C LYS A 110 -15.08 2.81 -6.19
N GLN A 111 -15.95 2.18 -5.41
CA GLN A 111 -17.40 2.37 -5.52
C GLN A 111 -17.91 3.60 -4.74
N ARG A 112 -17.37 3.86 -3.55
CA ARG A 112 -17.93 4.84 -2.60
C ARG A 112 -17.17 6.16 -2.56
N GLU A 113 -15.88 6.10 -2.82
CA GLU A 113 -14.93 7.20 -2.62
C GLU A 113 -14.20 7.53 -3.93
N SER A 114 -14.82 7.25 -5.08
CA SER A 114 -14.20 7.46 -6.41
C SER A 114 -13.67 8.88 -6.56
N GLU A 115 -14.37 9.85 -5.99
CA GLU A 115 -13.97 11.26 -6.00
C GLU A 115 -12.68 11.56 -5.24
N LEU A 116 -12.20 10.67 -4.35
CA LEU A 116 -10.92 10.86 -3.66
C LEU A 116 -9.72 10.46 -4.53
N PHE A 117 -9.94 9.68 -5.59
CA PHE A 117 -8.85 9.08 -6.36
C PHE A 117 -8.91 9.54 -7.82
N ALA A 118 -7.76 9.97 -8.34
CA ALA A 118 -7.61 10.33 -9.74
C ALA A 118 -7.68 9.10 -10.65
N SER A 119 -7.21 7.94 -10.17
CA SER A 119 -7.19 6.71 -10.95
C SER A 119 -7.22 5.47 -10.06
N PHE A 120 -7.59 4.36 -10.68
CA PHE A 120 -7.54 3.02 -10.09
C PHE A 120 -6.72 2.06 -10.96
N GLY A 121 -6.15 1.04 -10.35
CA GLY A 121 -5.50 -0.04 -11.09
C GLY A 121 -5.29 -1.28 -10.23
N GLU A 122 -5.34 -2.45 -10.87
CA GLU A 122 -5.05 -3.72 -10.24
C GLU A 122 -3.84 -4.38 -10.92
N VAL A 123 -2.91 -4.85 -10.09
CA VAL A 123 -1.70 -5.57 -10.47
C VAL A 123 -1.80 -6.96 -9.87
N SER A 124 -2.19 -7.94 -10.67
CA SER A 124 -2.14 -9.35 -10.28
C SER A 124 -0.71 -9.87 -10.36
N THR A 125 -0.21 -10.33 -9.23
CA THR A 125 1.11 -10.97 -9.16
C THR A 125 1.03 -12.49 -9.25
N ASP A 126 -0.13 -13.04 -9.62
CA ASP A 126 -0.35 -14.49 -9.78
C ASP A 126 0.27 -15.01 -11.08
N VAL A 127 1.59 -14.95 -11.13
CA VAL A 127 2.45 -15.34 -12.24
C VAL A 127 3.66 -16.13 -11.71
N PRO A 128 4.33 -16.93 -12.57
CA PRO A 128 5.61 -17.55 -12.24
C PRO A 128 6.67 -16.54 -11.77
N TYR A 129 7.65 -17.02 -11.00
CA TYR A 129 8.74 -16.17 -10.55
C TYR A 129 9.60 -15.69 -11.73
N GLY A 130 9.78 -14.37 -11.82
CA GLY A 130 10.54 -13.72 -12.90
C GLY A 130 9.66 -13.14 -14.01
N ASP A 131 8.39 -13.53 -14.08
CA ASP A 131 7.45 -13.00 -15.07
C ASP A 131 6.88 -11.64 -14.63
N GLY A 132 6.49 -10.84 -15.63
CA GLY A 132 5.79 -9.58 -15.41
C GLY A 132 4.38 -9.79 -14.83
N PRO A 133 3.85 -8.84 -14.03
CA PRO A 133 2.52 -8.95 -13.48
C PRO A 133 1.45 -8.81 -14.57
N LYS A 134 0.22 -9.24 -14.25
CA LYS A 134 -0.96 -9.04 -15.12
C LYS A 134 -1.78 -7.87 -14.59
N CYS A 135 -2.05 -6.88 -15.42
CA CYS A 135 -2.77 -5.68 -15.01
C CYS A 135 -4.24 -5.73 -15.43
N ALA A 136 -5.13 -5.18 -14.59
CA ALA A 136 -6.56 -5.14 -14.81
C ALA A 136 -7.20 -3.91 -14.12
N ASN A 137 -8.50 -3.70 -14.35
CA ASN A 137 -9.29 -2.66 -13.66
C ASN A 137 -8.71 -1.23 -13.74
N LEU A 138 -8.02 -0.95 -14.84
CA LEU A 138 -7.32 0.30 -15.11
C LEU A 138 -8.31 1.39 -15.52
N THR A 139 -8.13 2.58 -14.96
CA THR A 139 -8.64 3.83 -15.52
C THR A 139 -7.54 4.46 -16.39
N ASP A 140 -7.91 5.29 -17.36
CA ASP A 140 -6.99 5.77 -18.41
C ASP A 140 -5.69 6.41 -17.88
N ASP A 141 -5.74 7.14 -16.77
CA ASP A 141 -4.57 7.80 -16.15
C ASP A 141 -3.87 6.96 -15.07
N SER A 142 -4.09 5.65 -15.04
CA SER A 142 -3.51 4.79 -14.00
C SER A 142 -2.00 4.63 -14.16
N PRO A 143 -1.18 4.83 -13.09
CA PRO A 143 0.27 4.61 -13.16
C PRO A 143 0.64 3.14 -13.42
N VAL A 144 -0.31 2.22 -13.29
CA VAL A 144 -0.13 0.81 -13.64
C VAL A 144 0.02 0.59 -15.15
N ASN A 145 -0.35 1.55 -15.99
CA ASN A 145 -0.12 1.49 -17.44
C ASN A 145 1.37 1.31 -17.81
N LEU A 146 2.31 1.59 -16.90
CA LEU A 146 3.74 1.32 -17.08
C LEU A 146 4.09 -0.17 -17.22
N PHE A 147 3.18 -1.07 -16.88
CA PHE A 147 3.37 -2.53 -16.96
C PHE A 147 2.66 -3.17 -18.17
N LEU A 148 2.00 -2.38 -19.02
CA LEU A 148 1.37 -2.81 -20.28
C LEU A 148 2.33 -2.60 -21.47
#